data_AF-A0A6P0N834-F1
#
_entry.id   AF-A0A6P0N834-F1
#
_cell.length_a   1.000
_cell.length_b   1.000
_cell.length_c   1.000
_cell.angle_alpha   90.00
_cell.angle_beta   90.00
_cell.angle_gamma   90.00
#
_symmetry.space_group_name_H-M   'P 1'
#
loop_
_entity.id
_entity.type
_entity.pdbx_description
1 polymer ?
#
loop_
_entity_poly.entity_id
_entity_poly.type
_entity_poly.pdbx_seq_one_letter_code
_entity_poly.pdbx_strand_id
1 'polypeptide(L)' 'MSEVVFLVEQDPEGGYTARALGESIFTQADTLDELKTMVRDAVECHFEEANRPKVIRLHIVRDEVIAS' A
#
# COMPACT_ATOMS: atom_id res chain seq x y z
N MET A 1 10.29 17.43 -0.52
CA MET A 1 8.93 16.88 -0.68
C MET A 1 9.07 15.39 -0.52
N SER A 2 8.47 14.80 0.51
CA SER A 2 8.59 13.37 0.82
C SER A 2 7.52 12.57 0.07
N GLU A 3 7.93 11.41 -0.43
CA GLU A 3 7.04 10.38 -1.00
C GLU A 3 7.15 9.11 -0.16
N VAL A 4 6.05 8.37 -0.07
CA VAL A 4 6.03 7.02 0.49
C VAL A 4 5.58 6.05 -0.60
N VAL A 5 6.34 4.98 -0.77
CA VAL A 5 6.06 3.94 -1.75
C VAL A 5 5.50 2.73 -1.03
N PHE A 6 4.37 2.22 -1.49
CA PHE A 6 3.79 0.97 -1.04
C PHE A 6 3.94 -0.08 -2.12
N LEU A 7 4.49 -1.24 -1.76
CA LEU A 7 4.39 -2.44 -2.57
C LEU A 7 2.99 -3.04 -2.34
N VAL A 8 2.24 -3.26 -3.41
CA VAL A 8 0.91 -3.84 -3.37
C VAL A 8 0.91 -5.18 -4.09
N GLU A 9 0.45 -6.22 -3.40
CA GLU A 9 0.40 -7.59 -3.88
C GLU A 9 -1.03 -8.13 -3.77
N GLN A 10 -1.42 -9.03 -4.68
CA GLN A 10 -2.67 -9.78 -4.52
C GLN A 10 -2.46 -10.86 -3.47
N ASP A 11 -3.37 -10.94 -2.51
CA ASP A 11 -3.33 -11.99 -1.50
C ASP A 11 -3.80 -13.34 -2.11
N PRO A 12 -3.12 -14.47 -1.82
CA PRO A 12 -3.54 -15.78 -2.29
C PRO A 12 -4.96 -16.18 -1.86
N GLU A 13 -5.43 -15.68 -0.72
CA GLU A 13 -6.78 -15.93 -0.20
C GLU A 13 -7.83 -14.95 -0.76
N GLY A 14 -7.39 -13.98 -1.56
CA GLY A 14 -8.20 -12.94 -2.18
C GLY A 14 -7.99 -11.56 -1.55
N GLY A 15 -8.22 -10.52 -2.34
CA GLY A 15 -7.98 -9.14 -1.94
C GLY A 15 -6.55 -8.67 -2.23
N TYR A 16 -6.10 -7.68 -1.47
CA TYR A 16 -4.84 -6.98 -1.67
C TYR A 16 -4.16 -6.68 -0.35
N THR A 17 -2.84 -6.80 -0.34
CA THR A 17 -1.99 -6.32 0.75
C THR A 17 -1.14 -5.16 0.26
N ALA A 18 -0.85 -4.20 1.13
CA ALA A 18 0.05 -3.09 0.86
C ALA A 18 1.07 -2.92 1.98
N ARG A 19 2.34 -2.81 1.62
CA ARG A 19 3.45 -2.61 2.55
C ARG A 19 4.25 -1.37 2.16
N ALA A 20 4.45 -0.46 3.10
CA ALA A 20 5.33 0.69 2.86
C ALA A 20 6.80 0.26 2.79
N LEU A 21 7.54 0.81 1.83
CA LEU A 21 8.97 0.65 1.70
C LEU A 21 9.67 1.71 2.55
N GLY A 22 10.49 1.27 3.51
CA GLY A 22 11.21 2.15 4.43
C GLY A 22 10.45 2.53 5.70
N GLU A 23 9.16 2.14 5.80
CA GLU A 23 8.30 2.43 6.96
C GLU A 23 7.62 1.15 7.44
N SER A 24 7.32 1.09 8.73
CA SER A 24 6.62 -0.04 9.35
C SER A 24 5.10 0.08 9.21
N ILE A 25 4.61 0.33 7.99
CA ILE A 25 3.18 0.45 7.69
C ILE A 25 2.73 -0.72 6.82
N PHE A 26 1.68 -1.40 7.26
CA PHE A 26 1.07 -2.54 6.57
C PHE A 26 -0.45 -2.38 6.59
N THR A 27 -1.08 -2.59 5.44
CA THR A 27 -2.53 -2.57 5.30
C THR A 27 -2.99 -3.69 4.38
N GLN A 28 -4.24 -4.09 4.51
CA GLN A 28 -4.88 -5.09 3.66
C GLN A 28 -6.34 -4.70 3.45
N ALA A 29 -6.91 -5.10 2.31
CA ALA A 29 -8.32 -4.90 2.02
C ALA A 29 -8.79 -5.84 0.90
N ASP A 30 -10.10 -6.07 0.82
CA ASP A 30 -10.70 -6.95 -0.19
C ASP A 30 -10.68 -6.31 -1.60
N THR A 31 -10.68 -4.97 -1.65
CA THR A 31 -10.66 -4.20 -2.90
C THR A 31 -9.55 -3.16 -2.94
N LEU A 32 -9.09 -2.79 -4.14
CA LEU A 32 -8.09 -1.73 -4.31
C LEU A 32 -8.57 -0.37 -3.80
N ASP A 33 -9.88 -0.09 -3.84
CA ASP A 33 -10.41 1.19 -3.40
C ASP A 33 -10.47 1.29 -1.86
N GLU A 34 -10.84 0.21 -1.18
CA GLU A 34 -10.69 0.10 0.27
C GLU A 34 -9.21 0.17 0.67
N LEU A 35 -8.32 -0.52 -0.05
CA LEU A 35 -6.89 -0.49 0.22
C LEU A 35 -6.32 0.93 0.15
N LYS A 36 -6.71 1.72 -0.86
CA LYS A 36 -6.29 3.13 -0.97
C LYS A 36 -6.74 3.96 0.23
N THR A 37 -7.94 3.70 0.73
CA THR A 37 -8.48 4.39 1.91
C THR A 37 -7.68 4.00 3.15
N MET A 38 -7.51 2.70 3.38
CA MET A 38 -6.73 2.16 4.50
C MET A 38 -5.28 2.67 4.49
N VAL A 39 -4.64 2.73 3.32
CA VAL A 39 -3.27 3.25 3.18
C VAL A 39 -3.20 4.73 3.57
N ARG A 40 -4.15 5.56 3.15
CA ARG A 40 -4.17 6.98 3.52
C ARG A 40 -4.32 7.14 5.02
N ASP A 41 -5.27 6.43 5.62
CA ASP A 41 -5.52 6.49 7.07
C ASP A 41 -4.28 6.03 7.87
N ALA A 42 -3.63 4.95 7.42
CA ALA A 42 -2.41 4.45 8.05
C ALA A 42 -1.24 5.44 7.96
N VAL A 43 -1.07 6.10 6.81
CA VAL A 43 -0.06 7.16 6.64
C VAL A 43 -0.38 8.37 7.53
N GLU A 44 -1.64 8.77 7.63
CA GLU A 44 -2.04 9.90 8.47
C GLU A 44 -1.85 9.63 9.98
N CYS A 45 -2.03 8.37 10.40
CA CYS A 45 -1.84 7.92 11.78
C CYS A 45 -0.35 7.74 12.13
N HIS A 46 0.45 7.23 11.20
CA HIS A 46 1.88 6.95 11.43
C HIS A 46 2.74 8.21 11.41
N PHE A 47 2.43 9.20 10.56
CA PHE A 47 3.21 10.42 10.41
C PHE A 47 2.59 11.62 11.13
N GLU A 48 3.41 12.31 11.92
CA GLU A 48 3.08 13.65 12.42
C GLU A 48 2.83 14.62 11.26
N GLU A 49 1.96 15.61 11.45
CA GLU A 49 1.50 16.53 10.39
C GLU A 49 2.65 17.20 9.63
N ALA A 50 3.73 17.56 10.33
CA ALA A 50 4.93 18.17 9.74
C ALA A 50 5.74 17.23 8.84
N ASN A 51 5.63 15.91 9.06
CA ASN A 51 6.41 14.87 8.39
C ASN A 51 5.59 14.09 7.33
N ARG A 52 4.30 14.40 7.18
CA ARG A 52 3.42 13.67 6.26
C ARG A 52 3.92 13.71 4.81
N PRO A 53 4.05 12.56 4.14
CA PRO A 53 4.38 12.52 2.73
C PRO A 53 3.26 13.17 1.91
N LYS A 54 3.65 13.97 0.91
CA LYS A 54 2.68 14.66 0.04
C LYS A 54 2.20 13.78 -1.11
N VAL A 55 2.92 12.68 -1.36
CA VAL A 55 2.64 11.73 -2.44
C VAL A 55 2.71 10.33 -1.88
N ILE A 56 1.64 9.56 -2.09
CA ILE A 56 1.58 8.13 -1.81
C ILE A 56 1.59 7.42 -3.15
N ARG A 57 2.58 6.56 -3.38
CA ARG A 57 2.73 5.79 -4.61
C ARG A 57 2.46 4.32 -4.34
N LEU A 58 1.38 3.79 -4.94
CA LEU A 58 1.09 2.36 -4.90
C LEU A 58 1.78 1.68 -6.09
N HIS A 59 2.74 0.81 -5.82
CA HIS A 59 3.39 -0.04 -6.81
C HIS A 59 2.70 -1.40 -6.79
N ILE A 60 1.74 -1.59 -7.69
CA ILE A 60 0.93 -2.80 -7.77
C ILE A 60 1.64 -3.80 -8.68
N VAL A 61 2.04 -4.94 -8.11
CA VAL A 61 2.67 -6.05 -8.82
C VAL A 61 1.64 -7.17 -8.94
N ARG A 62 1.58 -7.78 -10.13
CA ARG A 62 0.75 -8.95 -10.39
C ARG A 62 1.61 -9.99 -11.08
N ASP A 63 1.89 -11.08 -10.39
CA ASP A 63 2.56 -12.23 -10.96
C ASP A 63 1.52 -13.13 -11.66
N GLU A 64 1.70 -13.34 -12.96
CA GLU A 64 0.87 -14.26 -13.74
C GLU A 64 1.66 -15.54 -14.01
N VAL A 65 1.10 -16.67 -13.58
CA VAL A 65 1.63 -18.00 -13.89
C VAL A 65 0.91 -18.53 -15.10
N ILE A 66 1.62 -18.70 -16.22
CA ILE A 66 1.11 -19.35 -17.43
C ILE A 66 1.73 -20.73 -17.58
N ALA A 67 0.95 -21.71 -18.03
CA ALA A 67 1.47 -23.02 -18.39
C ALA A 67 2.21 -22.95 -19.74
N SER A 68 3.30 -23.73 -19.87
CA SER A 68 4.07 -23.86 -21.12
C SER A 68 3.44 -24.81 -22.12
#